data_AF-A0A956AD44-F1
#
_entry.id   AF-A0A956AD44-F1
#
_cell.length_a   1.000
_cell.length_b   1.000
_cell.length_c   1.000
_cell.angle_alpha   90.00
_cell.angle_beta   90.00
_cell.angle_gamma   90.00
#
_symmetry.space_group_name_H-M   'P 1'
#
loop_
_entity.id
_entity.type
_entity.pdbx_description
1 polymer ?
#
loop_
_entity_poly.entity_id
_entity_poly.type
_entity_poly.pdbx_seq_one_letter_code
_entity_poly.pdbx_strand_id
1 'polypeptide(L)'
;MWRTTLLLAALAVSLAACGCRRSRASKDYSRSHNFRPSDALERPRRVVSLAPNLTEIVFAIGAGDRLVGVTRYCDRPAQAKTIRSVGGFVDPHLETIVGLKPDLVLATKNSGALAAVKRLETLGLRVYWARVQTLDEILRSCLHVGVLLGVSEKAQKLVARLRKQSDAIRARRRSRPSRRVLMIVGHNPLIAAGPGSYGGHLLSLLHLANAAGKSRVAYPTIGPEALVALDPDVIVDA
;
A
#
# COMPACT_ATOMS: atom_id res chain seq x y z
N MET A 1 23.94 71.56 -37.95
CA MET A 1 25.07 71.29 -37.03
C MET A 1 24.51 70.46 -35.87
N TRP A 2 24.72 69.13 -35.91
CA TRP A 2 25.60 68.36 -34.99
C TRP A 2 25.00 68.23 -33.57
N ARG A 3 24.97 67.09 -32.87
CA ARG A 3 25.30 65.66 -33.06
C ARG A 3 25.02 65.04 -31.66
N THR A 4 24.48 63.81 -31.58
CA THR A 4 24.72 62.75 -30.54
C THR A 4 24.45 63.09 -29.04
N THR A 5 23.89 62.25 -28.15
CA THR A 5 24.44 60.96 -27.66
C THR A 5 23.49 60.29 -26.63
N LEU A 6 23.34 58.97 -26.75
CA LEU A 6 23.00 57.88 -25.79
C LEU A 6 22.52 58.18 -24.35
N LEU A 7 21.47 57.46 -23.90
CA LEU A 7 21.46 56.79 -22.59
C LEU A 7 20.52 55.57 -22.57
N LEU A 8 21.10 54.45 -22.14
CA LEU A 8 20.51 53.12 -21.96
C LEU A 8 19.52 53.07 -20.78
N ALA A 9 18.41 52.34 -20.94
CA ALA A 9 17.79 51.61 -19.83
C ALA A 9 17.07 50.36 -20.35
N ALA A 10 17.58 49.21 -19.95
CA ALA A 10 17.08 47.89 -20.32
C ALA A 10 15.69 47.61 -19.72
N LEU A 11 14.69 47.37 -20.56
CA LEU A 11 13.46 46.69 -20.15
C LEU A 11 13.66 45.19 -20.28
N ALA A 12 13.92 44.54 -19.14
CA ALA A 12 13.93 43.09 -19.03
C ALA A 12 12.50 42.56 -19.20
N VAL A 13 12.23 41.94 -20.36
CA VAL A 13 11.04 41.14 -20.61
C VAL A 13 11.06 39.96 -19.64
N SER A 14 10.11 39.95 -18.71
CA SER A 14 9.91 38.90 -17.73
C SER A 14 9.36 37.66 -18.45
N LEU A 15 10.25 36.79 -18.93
CA LEU A 15 9.86 35.44 -19.34
C LEU A 15 9.31 34.72 -18.12
N ALA A 16 7.99 34.54 -18.13
CA ALA A 16 7.27 33.67 -17.23
C ALA A 16 7.95 32.30 -17.23
N ALA A 17 8.72 32.03 -16.18
CA ALA A 17 9.08 30.68 -15.81
C ALA A 17 7.77 29.93 -15.56
N CYS A 18 7.36 29.12 -16.53
CA CYS A 18 6.33 28.12 -16.36
C CYS A 18 6.87 27.12 -15.33
N GLY A 19 6.68 27.48 -14.06
CA GLY A 19 7.07 26.70 -12.90
C GLY A 19 6.18 25.48 -12.86
N CYS A 20 6.55 24.44 -13.62
CA CYS A 20 6.13 23.08 -13.34
C CYS A 20 6.49 22.79 -11.89
N ARG A 21 5.52 22.94 -10.98
CA ARG A 21 5.58 22.41 -9.62
C ARG A 21 5.77 20.90 -9.77
N ARG A 22 7.02 20.45 -9.81
CA ARG A 22 7.37 19.07 -9.51
C ARG A 22 6.89 18.81 -8.10
N SER A 23 5.69 18.24 -8.01
CA SER A 23 5.03 17.95 -6.76
C SER A 23 5.96 17.07 -5.91
N ARG A 24 5.96 17.30 -4.60
CA ARG A 24 6.65 16.44 -3.60
C ARG A 24 6.33 14.95 -3.82
N ALA A 25 5.19 14.62 -4.43
CA ALA A 25 4.80 13.26 -4.78
C ALA A 25 5.81 12.55 -5.69
N SER A 26 6.51 13.27 -6.59
CA SER A 26 7.49 12.65 -7.49
C SER A 26 8.81 12.25 -6.80
N LYS A 27 9.17 12.91 -5.68
CA LYS A 27 10.40 12.59 -4.92
C LYS A 27 10.23 11.40 -3.98
N ASP A 28 9.05 11.19 -3.41
CA ASP A 28 8.76 9.99 -2.61
C ASP A 28 8.56 8.73 -3.47
N TYR A 29 8.17 8.93 -4.74
CA TYR A 29 7.91 7.88 -5.70
C TYR A 29 9.15 7.08 -6.12
N SER A 30 10.30 7.74 -6.26
CA SER A 30 11.53 7.09 -6.72
C SER A 30 12.18 6.16 -5.70
N ARG A 31 11.78 6.24 -4.42
CA ARG A 31 12.36 5.43 -3.33
C ARG A 31 11.74 4.03 -3.19
N SER A 32 10.55 3.80 -3.74
CA SER A 32 9.99 2.45 -3.90
C SER A 32 10.42 1.87 -5.25
N HIS A 33 11.67 1.40 -5.28
CA HIS A 33 12.37 0.59 -6.28
C HIS A 33 11.60 0.23 -7.58
N ASN A 34 12.25 0.58 -8.70
CA ASN A 34 11.88 0.33 -10.11
C ASN A 34 10.73 1.14 -10.72
N PHE A 35 10.45 2.33 -10.20
CA PHE A 35 9.56 3.26 -10.91
C PHE A 35 10.27 4.50 -11.41
N ARG A 36 10.47 4.58 -12.73
CA ARG A 36 10.90 5.83 -13.38
C ARG A 36 9.67 6.65 -13.74
N PRO A 37 9.68 7.98 -13.58
CA PRO A 37 8.57 8.84 -14.01
C PRO A 37 8.13 8.64 -15.47
N SER A 38 9.02 8.14 -16.34
CA SER A 38 8.72 7.73 -17.72
C SER A 38 7.71 6.58 -17.82
N ASP A 39 7.68 5.69 -16.83
CA ASP A 39 6.82 4.49 -16.83
C ASP A 39 5.35 4.85 -16.52
N ALA A 40 5.09 6.09 -16.11
CA ALA A 40 3.74 6.65 -15.97
C ALA A 40 3.14 7.08 -17.32
N LEU A 41 3.94 7.14 -18.41
CA LEU A 41 3.45 7.43 -19.76
C LEU A 41 2.69 6.24 -20.37
N GLU A 42 3.04 5.02 -19.97
CA GLU A 42 2.30 3.80 -20.34
C GLU A 42 1.44 3.34 -19.17
N ARG A 43 0.17 3.73 -19.19
CA ARG A 43 -0.84 3.31 -18.19
C ARG A 43 -1.06 1.80 -18.31
N PRO A 44 -0.67 0.99 -17.32
CA PRO A 44 -0.82 -0.47 -17.36
C PRO A 44 -2.29 -0.86 -17.55
N ARG A 45 -2.56 -1.80 -18.47
CA ARG A 45 -3.86 -2.40 -18.82
C ARG A 45 -3.96 -3.87 -18.39
N ARG A 46 -2.86 -4.56 -18.14
CA ARG A 46 -2.80 -5.99 -17.76
C ARG A 46 -2.08 -6.16 -16.43
N VAL A 47 -2.83 -5.98 -15.35
CA VAL A 47 -2.31 -5.99 -13.98
C VAL A 47 -2.45 -7.38 -13.37
N VAL A 48 -1.38 -7.88 -12.75
CA VAL A 48 -1.44 -9.01 -11.84
C VAL A 48 -1.33 -8.51 -10.40
N SER A 49 -2.23 -8.97 -9.52
CA SER A 49 -2.20 -8.66 -8.10
C SER A 49 -1.80 -9.88 -7.29
N LEU A 50 -0.70 -9.79 -6.55
CA LEU A 50 -0.15 -10.86 -5.72
C LEU A 50 -0.58 -10.77 -4.25
N ALA A 51 -1.61 -9.98 -3.93
CA ALA A 51 -2.16 -9.93 -2.57
C ALA A 51 -3.65 -9.55 -2.55
N PRO A 52 -4.48 -10.15 -1.68
CA PRO A 52 -5.91 -9.83 -1.58
C PRO A 52 -6.20 -8.35 -1.37
N ASN A 53 -5.49 -7.71 -0.44
CA ASN A 53 -5.67 -6.29 -0.15
C ASN A 53 -5.31 -5.38 -1.35
N LEU A 54 -4.35 -5.77 -2.19
CA LEU A 54 -4.00 -5.01 -3.41
C LEU A 54 -5.07 -5.18 -4.48
N THR A 55 -5.65 -6.38 -4.59
CA THR A 55 -6.81 -6.63 -5.46
C THR A 55 -7.98 -5.72 -5.07
N GLU A 56 -8.30 -5.67 -3.77
CA GLU A 56 -9.35 -4.79 -3.25
C GLU A 56 -9.09 -3.31 -3.53
N ILE A 57 -7.84 -2.85 -3.40
CA ILE A 57 -7.46 -1.46 -3.75
C ILE A 57 -7.77 -1.18 -5.21
N VAL A 58 -7.37 -2.06 -6.14
CA VAL A 58 -7.57 -1.88 -7.59
C VAL A 58 -9.06 -1.82 -7.94
N PHE A 59 -9.89 -2.66 -7.32
CA PHE A 59 -11.34 -2.58 -7.46
C PHE A 59 -11.92 -1.29 -6.85
N ALA A 60 -11.49 -0.91 -5.65
CA ALA A 60 -12.00 0.25 -4.93
C ALA A 60 -11.72 1.59 -5.64
N ILE A 61 -10.63 1.66 -6.41
CA ILE A 61 -10.31 2.82 -7.27
C ILE A 61 -10.89 2.69 -8.68
N GLY A 62 -11.73 1.68 -8.93
CA GLY A 62 -12.46 1.49 -10.18
C GLY A 62 -11.58 1.16 -11.38
N ALA A 63 -10.57 0.30 -11.17
CA ALA A 63 -9.67 -0.23 -12.20
C ALA A 63 -9.61 -1.78 -12.19
N GLY A 64 -10.62 -2.44 -11.63
CA GLY A 64 -10.70 -3.89 -11.53
C GLY A 64 -10.73 -4.62 -12.88
N ASP A 65 -11.20 -3.95 -13.93
CA ASP A 65 -11.19 -4.41 -15.32
C ASP A 65 -9.79 -4.68 -15.88
N ARG A 66 -8.75 -4.13 -15.24
CA ARG A 66 -7.35 -4.32 -15.64
C ARG A 66 -6.71 -5.56 -15.04
N LEU A 67 -7.36 -6.20 -14.07
CA LEU A 67 -6.81 -7.37 -13.40
C LEU A 67 -6.95 -8.60 -14.30
N VAL A 68 -5.80 -9.12 -14.73
CA VAL A 68 -5.72 -10.36 -15.53
C VAL A 68 -5.29 -11.56 -14.69
N GLY A 69 -4.80 -11.32 -13.47
CA GLY A 69 -4.43 -12.38 -12.53
C GLY A 69 -4.50 -11.90 -11.08
N VAL A 70 -4.98 -12.78 -10.19
CA VAL A 70 -5.12 -12.52 -8.75
C VAL A 70 -4.68 -13.76 -7.96
N THR A 71 -4.42 -13.62 -6.65
CA THR A 71 -4.16 -14.81 -5.82
C THR A 71 -5.44 -15.61 -5.58
N ARG A 72 -5.31 -16.91 -5.26
CA ARG A 72 -6.43 -17.79 -4.88
C ARG A 72 -7.26 -17.30 -3.68
N TYR A 73 -6.71 -16.37 -2.89
CA TYR A 73 -7.37 -15.79 -1.72
C TYR A 73 -8.17 -14.52 -2.04
N CYS A 74 -8.15 -14.05 -3.29
CA CYS A 74 -8.88 -12.85 -3.68
C CYS A 74 -10.36 -13.19 -3.89
N ASP A 75 -11.16 -12.94 -2.85
CA ASP A 75 -12.59 -13.25 -2.81
C ASP A 75 -13.48 -11.99 -2.83
N ARG A 76 -12.88 -10.80 -2.75
CA ARG A 76 -13.54 -9.51 -2.66
C ARG A 76 -13.03 -8.50 -3.71
N PRO A 77 -13.93 -7.75 -4.36
CA PRO A 77 -15.38 -8.02 -4.42
C PRO A 77 -15.65 -9.35 -5.16
N ALA A 78 -16.90 -9.82 -5.23
CA ALA A 78 -17.21 -11.15 -5.77
C ALA A 78 -16.66 -11.38 -7.20
N GLN A 79 -16.55 -10.32 -8.00
CA GLN A 79 -15.95 -10.32 -9.33
C GLN A 79 -14.48 -10.76 -9.33
N ALA A 80 -13.74 -10.59 -8.23
CA ALA A 80 -12.35 -11.03 -8.14
C ALA A 80 -12.21 -12.56 -8.28
N LYS A 81 -13.24 -13.33 -7.88
CA LYS A 81 -13.23 -14.79 -7.96
C LYS A 81 -13.26 -15.32 -9.39
N THR A 82 -13.70 -14.51 -10.35
CA THR A 82 -13.76 -14.92 -11.77
C THR A 82 -12.45 -14.64 -12.50
N ILE A 83 -11.50 -13.93 -11.88
CA ILE A 83 -10.21 -13.61 -12.46
C ILE A 83 -9.27 -14.80 -12.27
N ARG A 84 -8.39 -15.03 -13.25
CA ARG A 84 -7.45 -16.15 -13.22
C ARG A 84 -6.59 -16.13 -11.95
N SER A 85 -6.60 -17.25 -11.22
CA SER A 85 -5.69 -17.46 -10.10
C SER A 85 -4.25 -17.64 -10.58
N VAL A 86 -3.31 -16.94 -9.96
CA VAL A 86 -1.86 -17.00 -10.22
C VAL A 86 -1.05 -17.62 -9.07
N GLY A 87 -1.68 -18.53 -8.33
CA GLY A 87 -1.10 -19.11 -7.10
C GLY A 87 -1.58 -18.37 -5.85
N GLY A 88 -0.79 -18.38 -4.78
CA GLY A 88 -1.17 -17.79 -3.50
C GLY A 88 -0.33 -16.60 -3.10
N PHE A 89 -0.60 -16.12 -1.89
CA PHE A 89 0.07 -14.97 -1.31
C PHE A 89 1.54 -15.24 -0.96
N VAL A 90 1.88 -16.48 -0.60
CA VAL A 90 3.24 -16.93 -0.24
C VAL A 90 3.90 -17.73 -1.35
N ASP A 91 3.12 -18.23 -2.30
CA ASP A 91 3.46 -19.21 -3.32
C ASP A 91 2.86 -18.82 -4.69
N PRO A 92 3.29 -17.69 -5.29
CA PRO A 92 2.86 -17.29 -6.62
C PRO A 92 3.45 -18.20 -7.71
N HIS A 93 2.67 -18.50 -8.76
CA HIS A 93 3.09 -19.34 -9.89
C HIS A 93 3.68 -18.49 -11.02
N LEU A 94 5.01 -18.48 -11.16
CA LEU A 94 5.72 -17.59 -12.09
C LEU A 94 5.32 -17.81 -13.54
N GLU A 95 5.21 -19.06 -13.98
CA GLU A 95 4.88 -19.42 -15.36
C GLU A 95 3.48 -18.92 -15.73
N THR A 96 2.53 -19.03 -14.78
CA THR A 96 1.18 -18.50 -14.97
C THR A 96 1.21 -16.98 -15.07
N ILE A 97 1.98 -16.30 -14.21
CA ILE A 97 2.10 -14.83 -14.22
C ILE A 97 2.71 -14.36 -15.54
N VAL A 98 3.83 -14.95 -15.97
CA VAL A 98 4.51 -14.60 -17.23
C VAL A 98 3.62 -14.90 -18.43
N GLY A 99 2.92 -16.03 -18.44
CA GLY A 99 2.00 -16.41 -19.51
C GLY A 99 0.83 -15.43 -19.69
N LEU A 100 0.42 -14.73 -18.62
CA LEU A 100 -0.58 -13.66 -18.69
C LEU A 100 -0.05 -12.37 -19.30
N LYS A 101 1.26 -12.25 -19.58
CA LYS A 101 1.90 -11.07 -20.18
C LYS A 101 1.46 -9.75 -19.49
N PRO A 102 1.65 -9.62 -18.16
CA PRO A 102 1.25 -8.41 -17.46
C PRO A 102 2.21 -7.26 -17.76
N ASP A 103 1.70 -6.03 -17.72
CA ASP A 103 2.47 -4.79 -17.78
C ASP A 103 2.78 -4.23 -16.38
N LEU A 104 2.09 -4.72 -15.36
CA LEU A 104 2.36 -4.39 -13.97
C LEU A 104 2.01 -5.56 -13.05
N VAL A 105 2.92 -5.86 -12.13
CA VAL A 105 2.68 -6.77 -11.01
C VAL A 105 2.62 -5.96 -9.71
N LEU A 106 1.52 -6.06 -8.98
CA LEU A 106 1.37 -5.47 -7.65
C LEU A 106 1.74 -6.52 -6.61
N ALA A 107 2.76 -6.23 -5.80
CA ALA A 107 3.23 -7.11 -4.75
C ALA A 107 3.34 -6.35 -3.41
N THR A 108 3.32 -7.08 -2.31
CA THR A 108 3.70 -6.57 -0.99
C THR A 108 4.80 -7.45 -0.44
N LYS A 109 5.62 -6.91 0.47
CA LYS A 109 6.71 -7.68 1.07
C LYS A 109 6.14 -8.84 1.88
N ASN A 110 6.44 -10.05 1.42
CA ASN A 110 6.16 -11.31 2.09
C ASN A 110 7.37 -12.22 1.87
N SER A 111 7.89 -12.83 2.94
CA SER A 111 9.07 -13.71 2.86
C SER A 111 8.86 -14.87 1.89
N GLY A 112 7.69 -15.49 1.88
CA GLY A 112 7.39 -16.63 0.99
C GLY A 112 7.45 -16.26 -0.49
N ALA A 113 6.88 -15.12 -0.86
CA ALA A 113 6.82 -14.68 -2.26
C ALA A 113 8.05 -13.89 -2.73
N LEU A 114 8.97 -13.50 -1.84
CA LEU A 114 10.04 -12.56 -2.15
C LEU A 114 10.95 -13.02 -3.30
N ALA A 115 11.40 -14.28 -3.27
CA ALA A 115 12.27 -14.84 -4.30
C ALA A 115 11.55 -14.91 -5.66
N ALA A 116 10.30 -15.37 -5.64
CA ALA A 116 9.44 -15.45 -6.82
C ALA A 116 9.21 -14.07 -7.46
N VAL A 117 8.85 -13.06 -6.66
CA VAL A 117 8.57 -11.72 -7.18
C VAL A 117 9.84 -11.05 -7.71
N LYS A 118 10.99 -11.24 -7.03
CA LYS A 118 12.29 -10.79 -7.56
C LYS A 118 12.64 -11.45 -8.90
N ARG A 119 12.29 -12.74 -9.07
CA ARG A 119 12.50 -13.42 -10.35
C ARG A 119 11.65 -12.78 -11.46
N LEU A 120 10.41 -12.36 -11.18
CA LEU A 120 9.59 -11.61 -12.13
C LEU A 120 10.29 -10.30 -12.58
N GLU A 121 10.92 -9.58 -11.65
CA GLU A 121 11.71 -8.38 -11.98
C GLU A 121 12.89 -8.72 -12.91
N THR A 122 13.62 -9.82 -12.63
CA THR A 122 14.74 -10.26 -13.50
C THR A 122 14.29 -10.70 -14.90
N LEU A 123 13.02 -11.10 -15.05
CA LEU A 123 12.40 -11.42 -16.34
C LEU A 123 11.88 -10.17 -17.07
N GLY A 124 12.15 -8.98 -16.55
CA GLY A 124 11.78 -7.70 -17.16
C GLY A 124 10.37 -7.23 -16.83
N LEU A 125 9.63 -7.92 -15.94
CA LEU A 125 8.32 -7.46 -15.51
C LEU A 125 8.44 -6.29 -14.55
N ARG A 126 7.59 -5.28 -14.74
CA ARG A 126 7.48 -4.14 -13.84
C ARG A 126 6.73 -4.55 -12.57
N VAL A 127 7.36 -4.38 -11.41
CA VAL A 127 6.77 -4.70 -10.10
C VAL A 127 6.61 -3.43 -9.26
N TYR A 128 5.43 -3.24 -8.69
CA TYR A 128 5.21 -2.25 -7.63
C TYR A 128 5.15 -2.94 -6.27
N TRP A 129 6.07 -2.56 -5.38
CA TRP A 129 6.13 -3.03 -4.00
C TRP A 129 5.34 -2.11 -3.07
N ALA A 130 4.12 -2.51 -2.74
CA ALA A 130 3.26 -1.83 -1.79
C ALA A 130 3.81 -1.96 -0.35
N ARG A 131 3.58 -0.91 0.44
CA ARG A 131 3.83 -0.91 1.88
C ARG A 131 2.47 -0.91 2.59
N VAL A 132 2.32 -1.80 3.58
CA VAL A 132 1.00 -2.10 4.16
C VAL A 132 1.06 -2.31 5.69
N GLN A 133 2.11 -1.82 6.35
CA GLN A 133 2.31 -2.03 7.79
C GLN A 133 1.56 -1.00 8.64
N THR A 134 1.20 0.14 8.05
CA THR A 134 0.42 1.19 8.72
C THR A 134 -0.75 1.65 7.87
N LEU A 135 -1.75 2.27 8.50
CA LEU A 135 -2.88 2.86 7.78
C LEU A 135 -2.39 3.90 6.76
N ASP A 136 -1.43 4.75 7.13
CA ASP A 136 -0.88 5.76 6.21
C ASP A 136 -0.16 5.13 5.02
N GLU A 137 0.55 4.03 5.22
CA GLU A 137 1.17 3.30 4.12
C GLU A 137 0.14 2.72 3.17
N ILE A 138 -0.94 2.10 3.68
CA ILE A 138 -2.05 1.60 2.87
C ILE A 138 -2.68 2.74 2.06
N LEU A 139 -2.98 3.87 2.70
CA LEU A 139 -3.54 5.04 2.03
C LEU A 139 -2.60 5.59 0.95
N ARG A 140 -1.29 5.62 1.19
CA ARG A 140 -0.29 5.99 0.18
C ARG A 140 -0.25 4.99 -0.97
N SER A 141 -0.35 3.68 -0.68
CA SER A 141 -0.45 2.65 -1.72
C SER A 141 -1.70 2.82 -2.58
N CYS A 142 -2.85 3.18 -2.01
CA CYS A 142 -4.03 3.54 -2.81
C CYS A 142 -3.73 4.69 -3.79
N LEU A 143 -3.07 5.76 -3.33
CA LEU A 143 -2.70 6.89 -4.19
C LEU A 143 -1.71 6.48 -5.28
N HIS A 144 -0.68 5.70 -4.92
CA HIS A 144 0.34 5.27 -5.87
C HIS A 144 -0.26 4.35 -6.94
N VAL A 145 -1.06 3.36 -6.55
CA VAL A 145 -1.78 2.50 -7.50
C VAL A 145 -2.73 3.33 -8.37
N GLY A 146 -3.39 4.36 -7.80
CA GLY A 146 -4.19 5.32 -8.55
C GLY A 146 -3.40 6.05 -9.64
N VAL A 147 -2.19 6.54 -9.32
CA VAL A 147 -1.30 7.18 -10.30
C VAL A 147 -0.85 6.18 -11.36
N LEU A 148 -0.41 5.00 -10.95
CA LEU A 148 0.04 3.93 -11.84
C LEU A 148 -1.01 3.58 -12.87
N LEU A 149 -2.26 3.43 -12.43
CA LEU A 149 -3.37 3.06 -13.30
C LEU A 149 -4.06 4.29 -13.93
N GLY A 150 -3.60 5.51 -13.72
CA GLY A 150 -4.21 6.70 -14.30
C GLY A 150 -5.65 6.96 -13.82
N VAL A 151 -5.96 6.59 -12.58
CA VAL A 151 -7.25 6.81 -11.89
C VAL A 151 -7.06 7.61 -10.59
N SER A 152 -6.11 8.55 -10.59
CA SER A 152 -5.70 9.33 -9.42
C SER A 152 -6.86 10.00 -8.68
N GLU A 153 -7.85 10.55 -9.40
CA GLU A 153 -9.02 11.18 -8.77
C GLU A 153 -9.86 10.20 -7.95
N LYS A 154 -10.09 8.98 -8.47
CA LYS A 154 -10.81 7.93 -7.76
C LYS A 154 -10.03 7.50 -6.51
N ALA A 155 -8.70 7.37 -6.62
CA ALA A 155 -7.84 7.07 -5.48
C ALA A 155 -7.84 8.16 -4.41
N GLN A 156 -7.80 9.44 -4.81
CA GLN A 156 -7.88 10.57 -3.89
C GLN A 156 -9.23 10.60 -3.15
N LYS A 157 -10.34 10.39 -3.87
CA LYS A 157 -11.68 10.28 -3.27
C LYS A 157 -11.76 9.12 -2.26
N LEU A 158 -11.23 7.95 -2.62
CA LEU A 158 -11.15 6.79 -1.72
C LEU A 158 -10.37 7.12 -0.44
N VAL A 159 -9.18 7.70 -0.58
CA VAL A 159 -8.31 8.03 0.55
C VAL A 159 -8.93 9.11 1.44
N ALA A 160 -9.56 10.13 0.86
CA ALA A 160 -10.27 11.15 1.63
C ALA A 160 -11.40 10.55 2.49
N ARG A 161 -12.18 9.62 1.91
CA ARG A 161 -13.23 8.88 2.63
C ARG A 161 -12.66 8.06 3.78
N LEU A 162 -11.63 7.25 3.51
CA LEU A 162 -11.01 6.38 4.52
C LEU A 162 -10.38 7.17 5.66
N ARG A 163 -9.73 8.30 5.36
CA ARG A 163 -9.20 9.22 6.38
C ARG A 163 -10.30 9.76 7.27
N LYS A 164 -11.37 10.29 6.68
CA LYS A 164 -12.53 10.80 7.44
C LYS A 164 -13.12 9.73 8.36
N GLN A 165 -13.25 8.49 7.90
CA GLN A 165 -13.76 7.38 8.71
C GLN A 165 -12.80 7.05 9.85
N SER A 166 -11.50 6.94 9.58
CA SER A 166 -10.49 6.68 10.59
C SER A 166 -10.45 7.77 11.66
N ASP A 167 -10.46 9.04 11.26
CA ASP A 167 -10.44 10.18 12.18
C ASP A 167 -11.70 10.21 13.06
N ALA A 168 -12.88 9.89 12.50
CA ALA A 168 -14.11 9.77 13.27
C ALA A 168 -14.06 8.61 14.30
N ILE A 169 -13.44 7.49 13.95
CA ILE A 169 -13.24 6.38 14.90
C ILE A 169 -12.27 6.79 16.02
N ARG A 170 -11.15 7.42 15.67
CA ARG A 170 -10.14 7.89 16.62
C ARG A 170 -10.71 8.94 17.58
N ALA A 171 -11.49 9.90 17.07
CA ALA A 171 -12.14 10.91 17.89
C ALA A 171 -13.10 10.29 18.92
N ARG A 172 -13.94 9.33 18.49
CA ARG A 172 -14.87 8.61 19.40
C ARG A 172 -14.16 7.79 20.48
N ARG A 173 -12.92 7.36 20.22
CA ARG A 173 -12.14 6.53 21.14
C ARG A 173 -11.37 7.35 22.18
N ARG A 174 -11.02 8.60 21.87
CA ARG A 174 -10.15 9.46 22.70
C ARG A 174 -10.67 9.68 24.14
N SER A 175 -11.99 9.65 24.35
CA SER A 175 -12.62 9.83 25.66
C SER A 175 -12.81 8.54 26.46
N ARG A 176 -12.38 7.39 25.95
CA ARG A 176 -12.61 6.09 26.60
C ARG A 176 -11.32 5.56 27.26
N PRO A 177 -11.43 4.84 28.39
CA PRO A 177 -10.26 4.28 29.06
C PRO A 177 -9.55 3.27 28.17
N SER A 178 -8.20 3.25 28.24
CA SER A 178 -7.38 2.24 27.56
C SER A 178 -7.71 0.84 28.08
N ARG A 179 -7.68 -0.15 27.18
CA ARG A 179 -7.84 -1.57 27.49
C ARG A 179 -6.64 -2.32 26.94
N ARG A 180 -6.20 -3.36 27.63
CA ARG A 180 -5.16 -4.29 27.20
C ARG A 180 -5.77 -5.36 26.31
N VAL A 181 -5.47 -5.30 25.02
CA VAL A 181 -6.07 -6.15 23.99
C VAL A 181 -5.03 -7.13 23.47
N LEU A 182 -5.38 -8.41 23.46
CA LEU A 182 -4.67 -9.43 22.71
C LEU A 182 -5.42 -9.68 21.40
N MET A 183 -4.79 -9.38 20.27
CA MET A 183 -5.35 -9.65 18.95
C MET A 183 -4.71 -10.93 18.40
N ILE A 184 -5.53 -11.97 18.23
CA ILE A 184 -5.14 -13.27 17.68
C ILE A 184 -5.40 -13.25 16.16
N VAL A 185 -4.45 -13.82 15.41
CA VAL A 185 -4.50 -13.89 13.93
C VAL A 185 -4.17 -15.30 13.41
N GLY A 186 -4.12 -16.29 14.30
CA GLY A 186 -3.86 -17.69 13.98
C GLY A 186 -3.98 -18.57 15.21
N HIS A 187 -4.40 -19.83 15.03
CA HIS A 187 -4.80 -20.72 16.14
C HIS A 187 -3.89 -21.93 16.36
N ASN A 188 -3.16 -22.39 15.34
CA ASN A 188 -2.31 -23.58 15.42
C ASN A 188 -1.01 -23.36 14.62
N PRO A 189 0.02 -22.77 15.24
CA PRO A 189 0.08 -22.31 16.64
C PRO A 189 -0.70 -21.02 16.88
N LEU A 190 -0.92 -20.65 18.16
CA LEU A 190 -1.56 -19.38 18.51
C LEU A 190 -0.63 -18.21 18.14
N ILE A 191 -1.06 -17.34 17.24
CA ILE A 191 -0.26 -16.20 16.76
C ILE A 191 -0.99 -14.91 17.11
N ALA A 192 -0.27 -13.98 17.75
CA ALA A 192 -0.80 -12.66 18.09
C ALA A 192 -0.27 -11.57 17.16
N ALA A 193 -0.95 -10.42 17.10
CA ALA A 193 -0.45 -9.22 16.46
C ALA A 193 0.39 -8.38 17.44
N GLY A 194 1.72 -8.49 17.35
CA GLY A 194 2.69 -7.75 18.17
C GLY A 194 3.06 -6.36 17.60
N PRO A 195 4.00 -5.64 18.24
CA PRO A 195 4.56 -4.40 17.72
C PRO A 195 5.15 -4.59 16.31
N GLY A 196 4.86 -3.66 15.39
CA GLY A 196 5.32 -3.73 14.00
C GLY A 196 4.43 -4.56 13.05
N SER A 197 3.39 -5.23 13.55
CA SER A 197 2.29 -5.73 12.73
C SER A 197 1.26 -4.64 12.43
N TYR A 198 0.43 -4.89 11.41
CA TYR A 198 -0.71 -4.00 11.13
C TYR A 198 -1.72 -4.00 12.28
N GLY A 199 -2.03 -5.16 12.87
CA GLY A 199 -2.91 -5.25 14.04
C GLY A 199 -2.36 -4.47 15.25
N GLY A 200 -1.07 -4.60 15.53
CA GLY A 200 -0.41 -3.79 16.57
C GLY A 200 -0.45 -2.28 16.28
N HIS A 201 -0.32 -1.88 15.00
CA HIS A 201 -0.50 -0.49 14.59
C HIS A 201 -1.94 0.00 14.82
N LEU A 202 -2.96 -0.81 14.52
CA LEU A 202 -4.36 -0.46 14.78
C LEU A 202 -4.65 -0.27 16.26
N LEU A 203 -4.14 -1.15 17.13
CA LEU A 203 -4.28 -1.00 18.58
C LEU A 203 -3.67 0.34 19.05
N SER A 204 -2.47 0.66 18.58
CA SER A 204 -1.81 1.94 18.89
C SER A 204 -2.61 3.15 18.38
N LEU A 205 -3.11 3.10 17.14
CA LEU A 205 -3.94 4.13 16.52
C LEU A 205 -5.21 4.44 17.35
N LEU A 206 -5.73 3.43 18.05
CA LEU A 206 -6.93 3.48 18.88
C LEU A 206 -6.65 3.70 20.37
N HIS A 207 -5.40 4.00 20.75
CA HIS A 207 -5.00 4.14 22.16
C HIS A 207 -5.41 2.92 23.01
N LEU A 208 -5.21 1.72 22.46
CA LEU A 208 -5.37 0.44 23.15
C LEU A 208 -3.97 -0.10 23.48
N ALA A 209 -3.81 -0.63 24.69
CA ALA A 209 -2.58 -1.31 25.07
C ALA A 209 -2.52 -2.67 24.37
N ASN A 210 -1.45 -2.96 23.64
CA ASN A 210 -1.25 -4.27 23.04
C ASN A 210 -0.74 -5.24 24.13
N ALA A 211 -1.49 -6.31 24.41
CA ALA A 211 -1.09 -7.33 25.39
C ALA A 211 0.27 -7.95 25.01
N ALA A 212 0.50 -8.21 23.71
CA ALA A 212 1.77 -8.70 23.16
C ALA A 212 2.80 -7.57 22.95
N GLY A 213 2.60 -6.38 23.53
CA GLY A 213 3.38 -5.17 23.28
C GLY A 213 4.86 -5.22 23.65
N LYS A 214 5.30 -6.23 24.43
CA LYS A 214 6.71 -6.48 24.75
C LYS A 214 7.44 -7.32 23.69
N SER A 215 6.72 -7.89 22.72
CA SER A 215 7.31 -8.70 21.66
C SER A 215 8.20 -7.88 20.74
N ARG A 216 9.33 -8.46 20.31
CA ARG A 216 10.19 -7.90 19.24
C ARG A 216 9.83 -8.42 17.85
N VAL A 217 8.92 -9.39 17.77
CA VAL A 217 8.42 -10.00 16.55
C VAL A 217 7.04 -9.44 16.24
N ALA A 218 6.77 -9.13 14.97
CA ALA A 218 5.48 -8.58 14.54
C ALA A 218 4.32 -9.56 14.75
N TYR A 219 4.57 -10.85 14.53
CA TYR A 219 3.58 -11.93 14.70
C TYR A 219 4.16 -13.02 15.60
N PRO A 220 4.24 -12.80 16.93
CA PRO A 220 4.79 -13.79 17.85
C PRO A 220 3.83 -14.97 18.02
N THR A 221 4.41 -16.16 18.10
CA THR A 221 3.72 -17.34 18.61
C THR A 221 3.59 -17.24 20.13
N ILE A 222 2.38 -17.49 20.65
CA ILE A 222 2.06 -17.40 22.08
C ILE A 222 1.80 -18.81 22.61
N GLY A 223 2.61 -19.26 23.57
CA GLY A 223 2.36 -20.51 24.30
C GLY A 223 1.26 -20.34 25.37
N PRO A 224 0.68 -21.44 25.87
CA PRO A 224 -0.38 -21.39 26.89
C PRO A 224 0.00 -20.61 28.15
N GLU A 225 1.20 -20.80 28.68
CA GLU A 225 1.69 -20.12 29.89
C GLU A 225 1.93 -18.63 29.62
N ALA A 226 2.46 -18.31 28.43
CA ALA A 226 2.63 -16.94 27.99
C ALA A 226 1.28 -16.24 27.86
N LEU A 227 0.23 -16.92 27.37
CA LEU A 227 -1.12 -16.36 27.25
C LEU A 227 -1.68 -15.91 28.60
N VAL A 228 -1.52 -16.73 29.65
CA VAL A 228 -1.98 -16.38 31.00
C VAL A 228 -1.18 -15.17 31.54
N ALA A 229 0.14 -15.17 31.36
CA ALA A 229 0.99 -14.04 31.78
C ALA A 229 0.73 -12.73 31.00
N LEU A 230 0.16 -12.82 29.80
CA LEU A 230 -0.23 -11.67 28.99
C LEU A 230 -1.48 -10.96 29.52
N ASP A 231 -2.24 -11.56 30.45
CA ASP A 231 -3.34 -10.94 31.23
C ASP A 231 -4.13 -9.85 30.45
N PRO A 232 -4.78 -10.19 29.32
CA PRO A 232 -5.52 -9.22 28.53
C PRO A 232 -6.91 -8.94 29.10
N ASP A 233 -7.36 -7.68 29.02
CA ASP A 233 -8.75 -7.30 29.32
C ASP A 233 -9.71 -7.85 28.25
N VAL A 234 -9.24 -7.95 27.00
CA VAL A 234 -10.04 -8.32 25.83
C VAL A 234 -9.19 -9.16 24.89
N ILE A 235 -9.77 -10.26 24.40
CA ILE A 235 -9.22 -11.04 23.29
C ILE A 235 -10.06 -10.74 22.05
N VAL A 236 -9.39 -10.36 20.97
CA VAL A 236 -10.00 -10.18 19.64
C VAL A 236 -9.47 -11.28 18.74
N ASP A 237 -10.37 -12.07 18.19
CA ASP A 237 -10.07 -13.12 17.23
C ASP A 237 -10.36 -12.61 15.81
N ALA A 238 -9.35 -12.57 14.95
CA ALA A 238 -9.35 -11.78 13.70
C ALA A 238 -9.12 -12.61 12.43
#